data_AF-A0A7V1D7A7-F1
#
_entry.id   AF-A0A7V1D7A7-F1
#
_cell.length_a   1.000
_cell.length_b   1.000
_cell.length_c   1.000
_cell.angle_alpha   90.00
_cell.angle_beta   90.00
_cell.angle_gamma   90.00
#
_symmetry.space_group_name_H-M   'P 1'
#
loop_
_entity.id
_entity.type
_entity.pdbx_description
1 polymer ?
#
loop_
_entity_poly.entity_id
_entity_poly.type
_entity_poly.pdbx_seq_one_letter_code
_entity_poly.pdbx_strand_id
1 'polypeptide(L)' 'MIILGIDPGTAAMGYGIIEAKKGRHKALGYGLSLIHI' A
#
# COMPACT_ATOMS: atom_id res chain seq x y z
N MET A 1 -10.60 -9.15 -5.21
CA MET A 1 -10.78 -7.77 -4.72
C MET A 1 -9.40 -7.13 -4.68
N ILE A 2 -9.25 -5.92 -5.20
CA ILE A 2 -8.01 -5.15 -5.04
C ILE A 2 -8.16 -4.33 -3.76
N ILE A 3 -7.15 -4.36 -2.90
CA ILE A 3 -7.12 -3.65 -1.61
C ILE A 3 -5.90 -2.74 -1.61
N LEU A 4 -6.09 -1.48 -1.20
CA LEU A 4 -5.05 -0.49 -0.99
C LEU A 4 -4.91 -0.24 0.52
N GLY A 5 -3.72 -0.51 1.07
CA GLY A 5 -3.33 -0.09 2.40
C GLY A 5 -2.49 1.20 2.33
N ILE A 6 -2.77 2.14 3.23
CA ILE A 6 -2.03 3.40 3.36
C ILE A 6 -1.43 3.45 4.78
N ASP A 7 -0.15 3.79 4.86
CA ASP A 7 0.56 4.08 6.11
C ASP A 7 1.07 5.53 6.06
N PRO A 8 0.26 6.50 6.52
CA PRO A 8 0.59 7.91 6.41
C PRO A 8 1.54 8.35 7.52
N GLY A 9 2.62 9.02 7.15
CA GLY A 9 3.54 9.71 8.06
C GLY A 9 3.72 11.18 7.65
N THR A 10 4.36 11.96 8.52
CA THR A 10 4.58 13.40 8.28
C THR A 10 5.71 13.68 7.29
N ALA A 11 6.72 12.80 7.23
CA ALA A 11 7.86 12.92 6.31
C ALA A 11 7.75 12.00 5.09
N ALA A 12 6.96 10.93 5.19
CA ALA A 12 6.76 9.96 4.11
C ALA A 12 5.43 9.23 4.27
N MET A 13 4.86 8.77 3.16
CA MET A 13 3.66 7.94 3.13
C MET A 13 3.96 6.62 2.42
N GLY A 14 3.78 5.51 3.12
CA GLY A 14 3.84 4.17 2.56
C GLY A 14 2.49 3.76 1.97
N TYR A 15 2.51 2.96 0.92
CA TYR A 15 1.31 2.29 0.43
C TYR A 15 1.61 0.87 -0.07
N GLY A 16 0.61 0.00 0.04
CA GLY A 16 0.66 -1.37 -0.46
C GLY A 16 -0.63 -1.75 -1.16
N ILE A 17 -0.51 -2.46 -2.28
CA ILE A 17 -1.65 -2.94 -3.07
C ILE A 17 -1.61 -4.46 -3.10
N ILE A 18 -2.71 -5.10 -2.75
CA ILE A 18 -2.87 -6.56 -2.81
C ILE A 18 -4.11 -6.95 -3.61
N GLU A 19 -4.06 -8.13 -4.24
CA GLU A 19 -5.25 -8.85 -4.67
C GLU A 19 -5.63 -9.85 -3.57
N ALA A 20 -6.86 -9.74 -3.06
CA ALA A 20 -7.49 -10.72 -2.19
C ALA A 20 -8.47 -11.59 -2.99
N LYS A 21 -8.23 -12.91 -3.03
CA LYS A 21 -9.09 -13.88 -3.73
C LYS A 21 -9.07 -15.23 -3.01
N LYS A 22 -10.25 -15.71 -2.59
CA LYS A 22 -10.46 -17.03 -1.96
C LYS A 22 -9.50 -17.29 -0.77
N GLY A 23 -9.44 -16.36 0.18
CA GLY A 23 -8.58 -16.46 1.37
C GLY A 23 -7.07 -16.34 1.10
N ARG A 24 -6.67 -16.09 -0.16
CA ARG A 24 -5.28 -15.81 -0.53
C ARG A 24 -5.08 -14.33 -0.81
N HIS A 25 -3.89 -13.85 -0.45
CA HIS A 25 -3.44 -12.48 -0.70
C HIS A 25 -2.21 -12.53 -1.61
N LYS A 26 -2.21 -11.72 -2.67
CA LYS A 26 -1.07 -11.55 -3.57
C LYS A 26 -0.68 -10.08 -3.61
N ALA A 27 0.58 -9.77 -3.32
CA ALA A 27 1.09 -8.42 -3.52
C ALA A 27 1.08 -8.06 -5.01
N LEU A 28 0.48 -6.92 -5.33
CA LEU A 28 0.47 -6.35 -6.69
C LEU A 28 1.51 -5.24 -6.81
N GLY A 29 1.81 -4.54 -5.71
CA GLY A 29 2.84 -3.52 -5.65
C GLY A 29 2.84 -2.82 -4.30
N TYR A 30 3.89 -2.07 -4.04
CA TYR A 30 4.01 -1.20 -2.88
C TYR A 30 4.94 -0.04 -3.22
N GLY A 31 4.90 1.00 -2.42
CA GLY A 31 5.76 2.15 -2.60
C GLY A 31 5.87 2.98 -1.34
N LEU A 32 6.85 3.87 -1.37
CA LEU A 32 7.05 4.91 -0.39
C LEU A 32 7.13 6.23 -1.14
N SER A 33 6.32 7.21 -0.73
CA SER A 33 6.39 8.56 -1.25
C SER A 33 6.95 9.46 -0.17
N LEU A 34 8.04 10.18 -0.46
CA LEU A 34 8.56 11.19 0.45
C LEU A 34 7.69 12.44 0.34
N ILE A 35 7.35 13.01 1.50
CA ILE A 35 6.61 14.26 1.57
C ILE A 35 7.64 15.36 1.76
N HIS A 36 7.74 16.24 0.76
CA HIS A 36 8.42 17.53 0.95
C HIS A 36 7.38 18.49 1.53
N ILE A 37 7.66 18.92 2.77
CA ILE A 37 6.92 19.95 3.52
C ILE A 37 7.72 21.25 3.53
#